data_AF-A0A151IS59-F1
#
_entry.id   AF-A0A151IS59-F1
#
_cell.length_a   1.000
_cell.length_b   1.000
_cell.length_c   1.000
_cell.angle_alpha   90.00
_cell.angle_beta   90.00
_cell.angle_gamma   90.00
#
_symmetry.space_group_name_H-M   'P 1'
#
loop_
_entity.id
_entity.type
_entity.pdbx_description
1 polymer ?
#
loop_
_entity_poly.entity_id
_entity_poly.type
_entity_poly.pdbx_seq_one_letter_code
_entity_poly.pdbx_strand_id
1 'polypeptide(L)'
;MNDYPLDFIFNTINLRLKSLLHNKTLKQNNDITTQNDKDDMEIKTWFTIPYTEGIDGKFREVVRDLDVNLSFYSLNKLNCFIGPQKDRLSNLQQKNVIYKINCKDCDASYVGQTKRTLKTRVKEHKNDIRKSNGNLSVLSEHRLELNHEFDWDDVKVVDSERWLYKRRISEMLHIKLQNNSLNLQSDTDFLHHSYLSILNNLH
;
A
#
# COMPACT_ATOMS: atom_id res chain seq x y z
N MET A 1 25.51 -25.05 17.86
CA MET A 1 24.66 -24.21 18.74
C MET A 1 25.31 -22.83 18.71
N ASN A 2 24.59 -21.74 18.45
CA ASN A 2 25.19 -20.50 17.93
C ASN A 2 26.04 -19.66 18.93
N ASP A 3 26.75 -20.28 19.89
CA ASP A 3 27.77 -19.70 20.79
C ASP A 3 27.47 -18.34 21.46
N TYR A 4 26.19 -17.92 21.50
CA TYR A 4 25.81 -16.69 22.16
C TYR A 4 25.89 -16.88 23.68
N PRO A 5 26.46 -15.91 24.42
CA PRO A 5 26.48 -15.94 25.87
C PRO A 5 25.06 -16.12 26.42
N LEU A 6 24.89 -17.06 27.36
CA LEU A 6 23.58 -17.39 27.93
C LEU A 6 22.89 -16.16 28.52
N ASP A 7 23.65 -15.27 29.15
CA ASP A 7 23.15 -14.03 29.72
C ASP A 7 22.51 -13.12 28.67
N PHE A 8 23.10 -13.03 27.48
CA PHE A 8 22.55 -12.25 26.37
C PHE A 8 21.23 -12.85 25.87
N ILE A 9 21.16 -14.18 25.74
CA ILE A 9 19.96 -14.89 25.30
C ILE A 9 18.83 -14.67 26.32
N PHE A 10 19.08 -14.94 27.60
CA PHE A 10 18.07 -14.80 28.64
C PHE A 10 17.61 -13.36 28.84
N ASN A 11 18.52 -12.39 28.75
CA ASN A 11 18.15 -10.97 28.81
C ASN A 11 17.24 -10.58 27.63
N THR A 12 17.58 -11.01 26.42
CA THR A 12 16.78 -10.74 25.22
C THR A 12 15.39 -11.39 25.31
N ILE A 13 15.30 -12.63 25.79
CA ILE A 13 14.03 -13.33 26.01
C ILE A 13 13.18 -12.58 27.05
N ASN A 14 13.77 -12.20 28.19
CA ASN A 14 13.06 -11.49 29.26
C ASN A 14 12.53 -10.13 28.81
N LEU A 15 13.33 -9.36 28.06
CA LEU A 15 12.90 -8.10 27.46
C LEU A 15 11.73 -8.30 26.49
N ARG A 16 11.78 -9.37 25.69
CA ARG A 16 10.72 -9.69 24.73
C ARG A 16 9.44 -10.16 25.40
N LEU A 17 9.54 -10.98 26.45
CA LEU A 17 8.40 -11.40 27.26
C LEU A 17 7.74 -10.21 27.95
N LYS A 18 8.52 -9.30 28.56
CA LYS A 18 7.99 -8.06 29.14
C LYS A 18 7.24 -7.22 28.10
N SER A 19 7.80 -7.09 26.89
CA SER A 19 7.17 -6.36 25.79
C SER A 19 5.85 -6.97 25.34
N LEU A 20 5.78 -8.30 25.24
CA LEU A 20 4.57 -9.03 24.84
C LEU A 20 3.48 -8.98 25.91
N LEU A 21 3.85 -9.06 27.19
CA LEU A 21 2.90 -9.03 28.30
C LEU A 21 2.30 -7.63 28.52
N HIS A 22 3.08 -6.58 28.29
CA HIS A 22 2.64 -5.20 28.54
C HIS A 22 2.19 -4.48 27.27
N ASN A 23 2.22 -5.13 26.09
CA ASN A 23 1.98 -4.51 24.77
C ASN A 23 2.83 -3.25 24.51
N LYS A 24 3.97 -3.10 25.21
CA LYS A 24 4.87 -1.96 25.07
C LYS A 24 6.10 -2.37 24.29
N THR A 25 6.35 -1.70 23.17
CA THR A 25 7.58 -1.91 22.38
C THR A 25 8.72 -1.12 23.04
N LEU A 26 9.99 -1.54 22.91
CA LEU A 26 11.18 -0.86 23.48
C LEU A 26 11.30 0.65 23.16
N LYS A 27 10.53 1.17 22.18
CA LYS A 27 10.36 2.61 21.91
C LYS A 27 9.53 3.37 22.95
N GLN A 28 8.98 2.70 23.98
CA GLN A 28 8.13 3.30 25.02
C GLN A 28 8.79 3.31 26.41
N ASN A 29 10.10 3.05 26.50
CA ASN A 29 10.86 3.15 27.75
C ASN A 29 11.29 4.59 28.08
N ASN A 30 10.34 5.53 28.09
CA ASN A 30 10.60 6.88 28.59
C ASN A 30 9.84 7.21 29.88
N ASP A 31 9.39 6.21 30.64
CA ASP A 31 8.72 6.48 31.91
C ASP A 31 9.24 5.59 33.04
N ILE A 32 9.69 6.27 34.11
CA ILE A 32 9.98 5.83 35.49
C ILE A 32 11.46 5.41 35.69
N THR A 33 12.36 6.18 36.34
CA THR A 33 12.20 7.08 37.50
C THR A 33 13.45 7.93 37.72
N THR A 34 13.35 9.27 37.80
CA THR A 34 13.99 10.10 38.84
C THR A 34 13.28 11.46 38.89
N GLN A 35 13.11 11.99 40.09
CA GLN A 35 12.18 13.05 40.48
C GLN A 35 12.50 14.44 39.91
N ASN A 36 11.41 15.21 39.74
CA ASN A 36 11.31 16.68 39.70
C ASN A 36 11.96 17.38 38.49
N ASP A 37 11.19 17.53 37.42
CA ASP A 37 10.68 18.84 36.98
C ASP A 37 9.50 18.60 36.02
N LYS A 38 8.35 19.21 36.33
CA LYS A 38 7.20 19.25 35.43
C LYS A 38 7.46 20.33 34.38
N ASP A 39 8.23 19.97 33.35
CA ASP A 39 8.05 20.62 32.06
C ASP A 39 7.03 19.79 31.28
N ASP A 40 5.85 20.36 31.05
CA ASP A 40 4.93 19.90 30.02
C ASP A 40 5.68 19.93 28.68
N MET A 41 6.38 18.85 28.33
CA MET A 41 6.96 18.70 26.99
C MET A 41 5.80 18.58 26.01
N GLU A 42 5.41 19.72 25.45
CA GLU A 42 4.52 19.86 24.31
C GLU A 42 4.96 18.86 23.24
N ILE A 43 4.12 17.86 22.96
CA ILE A 43 4.42 16.85 21.95
C ILE A 43 4.30 17.54 20.58
N LYS A 44 5.40 18.13 20.12
CA LYS A 44 5.46 18.72 18.78
C LYS A 44 5.23 17.65 17.72
N THR A 45 4.24 17.89 16.88
CA THR A 45 3.91 16.98 15.76
C THR A 45 4.95 17.13 14.65
N TRP A 46 5.21 16.05 13.90
CA TRP A 46 6.21 16.03 12.83
C TRP A 46 5.56 16.03 11.45
N PHE A 47 5.94 16.99 10.62
CA PHE A 47 5.61 17.04 9.20
C PHE A 47 6.77 16.48 8.39
N THR A 48 6.55 15.39 7.66
CA THR A 48 7.62 14.62 7.00
C THR A 48 7.44 14.64 5.48
N ILE A 49 8.43 15.15 4.74
CA ILE A 49 8.36 15.29 3.27
C ILE A 49 9.58 14.65 2.58
N PRO A 50 9.44 14.20 1.31
CA PRO A 50 10.60 13.71 0.58
C PRO A 50 11.59 14.84 0.34
N TYR A 51 12.88 14.56 0.54
CA TYR A 51 13.93 15.51 0.19
C TYR A 51 13.99 15.64 -1.33
N THR A 52 13.77 16.87 -1.81
CA THR A 52 14.13 17.24 -3.18
C THR A 52 14.89 18.56 -3.12
N GLU A 53 15.90 18.67 -3.96
CA GLU A 53 16.81 19.82 -3.96
C GLU A 53 16.08 21.10 -4.36
N GLY A 54 16.30 22.19 -3.63
CA GLY A 54 15.76 23.51 -3.96
C GLY A 54 14.33 23.81 -3.49
N ILE A 55 13.63 22.86 -2.87
CA ILE A 55 12.29 23.11 -2.28
C ILE A 55 12.29 23.21 -0.76
N ASP A 56 13.37 22.78 -0.10
CA ASP A 56 13.45 22.65 1.35
C ASP A 56 13.29 24.00 2.05
N GLY A 57 13.85 25.07 1.49
CA GLY A 57 13.68 26.44 2.00
C GLY A 57 12.22 26.91 1.96
N LYS A 58 11.50 26.65 0.86
CA LYS A 58 10.08 27.03 0.72
C LYS A 58 9.21 26.33 1.74
N PHE A 59 9.46 25.04 1.98
CA PHE A 59 8.72 24.29 2.99
C PHE A 59 9.03 24.73 4.41
N ARG A 60 10.28 25.12 4.72
CA ARG A 60 10.61 25.72 6.02
C ARG A 60 9.85 27.01 6.27
N GLU A 61 9.67 27.84 5.24
CA GLU A 61 8.91 29.08 5.35
C GLU A 61 7.42 28.83 5.61
N VAL A 62 6.79 27.92 4.86
CA VAL A 62 5.37 27.54 5.04
C VAL A 62 5.12 26.91 6.42
N VAL A 63 6.07 26.11 6.90
CA VAL A 63 5.94 25.39 8.17
C VAL A 63 6.30 26.26 9.38
N ARG A 64 6.96 27.42 9.19
CA ARG A 64 7.33 28.33 10.27
C ARG A 64 6.14 28.78 11.12
N ASP A 65 5.00 28.98 10.48
CA ASP A 65 3.78 29.48 11.12
C ASP A 65 2.92 28.34 11.70
N LEU A 66 3.33 27.08 11.48
CA LEU A 66 2.72 25.88 12.05
C LEU A 66 3.59 25.43 13.24
N ASP A 67 2.99 25.11 14.38
CA ASP A 67 3.73 24.54 15.52
C ASP A 67 4.07 23.04 15.29
N VAL A 68 4.83 22.77 14.23
CA VAL A 68 5.21 21.42 13.81
C VAL A 68 6.69 21.37 13.39
N ASN A 69 7.33 20.24 13.64
CA ASN A 69 8.72 20.01 13.24
C ASN A 69 8.78 19.48 11.80
N LEU A 70 9.58 20.11 10.94
CA LEU A 70 9.82 19.65 9.58
C LEU A 70 10.95 18.60 9.54
N SER A 71 10.68 17.45 8.94
CA SER A 71 11.68 16.43 8.65
C SER A 71 11.66 16.00 7.18
N PHE A 72 12.81 15.52 6.71
CA PHE A 72 12.99 15.08 5.34
C PHE A 72 13.34 13.58 5.29
N TYR A 73 12.84 12.87 4.28
CA TYR A 73 13.24 11.50 4.02
C TYR A 73 13.73 11.32 2.57
N SER A 74 14.66 10.39 2.36
CA SER A 74 15.10 10.03 1.01
C SER A 74 14.07 9.15 0.32
N LEU A 75 13.78 9.44 -0.95
CA LEU A 75 12.99 8.58 -1.83
C LEU A 75 13.72 7.26 -2.12
N ASN A 76 15.04 7.32 -2.27
CA ASN A 76 15.90 6.17 -2.52
C ASN A 76 16.23 5.47 -1.21
N LYS A 77 15.46 4.43 -0.87
CA LYS A 77 15.71 3.62 0.32
C LYS A 77 16.69 2.49 -0.02
N LEU A 78 17.58 2.14 0.92
CA LEU A 78 18.53 1.04 0.74
C LEU A 78 17.86 -0.29 0.42
N ASN A 79 16.61 -0.51 0.88
CA ASN A 79 15.85 -1.71 0.57
C ASN A 79 15.47 -1.86 -0.92
N CYS A 80 15.58 -0.79 -1.72
CA CYS A 80 15.44 -0.85 -3.17
C CYS A 80 16.66 -1.52 -3.82
N PHE A 81 17.84 -1.38 -3.22
CA PHE A 81 19.11 -1.95 -3.71
C PHE A 81 19.44 -3.27 -3.02
N ILE A 82 19.18 -3.34 -1.72
CA ILE A 82 19.45 -4.49 -0.86
C ILE A 82 18.09 -5.10 -0.52
N GLY A 83 17.65 -6.02 -1.39
CA GLY A 83 16.39 -6.72 -1.20
C GLY A 83 16.41 -7.61 0.05
N PRO A 84 15.24 -7.97 0.61
CA PRO A 84 15.17 -9.00 1.62
C PRO A 84 15.74 -10.31 1.06
N GLN A 85 16.49 -11.06 1.87
CA GLN A 85 17.06 -12.37 1.52
C GLN A 85 16.00 -13.47 1.25
N LYS A 86 14.72 -13.12 1.16
CA LYS A 86 13.63 -14.07 0.96
C LYS A 86 13.24 -14.14 -0.51
N ASP A 87 12.84 -15.33 -0.93
CA ASP A 87 12.29 -15.54 -2.27
C ASP A 87 11.05 -14.69 -2.50
N ARG A 88 10.95 -14.12 -3.70
CA ARG A 88 9.75 -13.40 -4.12
C ARG A 88 8.61 -14.39 -4.32
N LEU A 89 7.48 -14.12 -3.68
CA LEU A 89 6.25 -14.87 -3.95
C LEU A 89 5.80 -14.65 -5.39
N SER A 90 5.31 -15.71 -6.03
CA SER A 90 4.66 -15.59 -7.33
C SER A 90 3.43 -14.67 -7.25
N ASN A 91 3.10 -14.00 -8.35
CA ASN A 91 2.02 -13.00 -8.40
C ASN A 91 0.71 -13.51 -7.77
N LEU A 92 0.32 -14.75 -8.08
CA LEU A 92 -0.92 -15.37 -7.58
C LEU A 92 -0.92 -15.60 -6.06
N GLN A 93 0.24 -15.74 -5.42
CA GLN A 93 0.37 -15.98 -3.99
C GLN A 93 0.42 -14.68 -3.17
N GLN A 94 0.59 -13.53 -3.82
CA GLN A 94 0.65 -12.23 -3.16
C GLN A 94 -0.71 -11.80 -2.60
N LYS A 95 -0.68 -10.98 -1.54
CA LYS A 95 -1.84 -10.42 -0.83
C LYS A 95 -1.69 -8.91 -0.75
N ASN A 96 -2.79 -8.18 -0.53
CA ASN A 96 -2.78 -6.71 -0.44
C ASN A 96 -2.24 -6.08 -1.73
N VAL A 97 -2.74 -6.57 -2.87
CA VAL A 97 -2.27 -6.17 -4.20
C VAL A 97 -3.39 -5.49 -4.98
N ILE A 98 -2.98 -4.60 -5.88
CA ILE A 98 -3.77 -4.09 -6.98
C ILE A 98 -3.35 -4.92 -8.19
N TYR A 99 -4.32 -5.49 -8.89
CA TYR A 99 -4.09 -6.36 -10.03
C TYR A 99 -4.83 -5.87 -11.26
N LYS A 100 -4.32 -6.25 -12.43
CA LYS A 100 -4.88 -5.96 -13.74
C LYS A 100 -5.16 -7.26 -14.49
N ILE A 101 -6.37 -7.38 -15.03
CA ILE A 101 -6.79 -8.46 -15.92
C ILE A 101 -7.04 -7.85 -17.29
N ASN A 102 -6.39 -8.37 -18.32
CA ASN A 102 -6.56 -7.88 -19.70
C ASN A 102 -7.57 -8.76 -20.44
N CYS A 103 -8.33 -8.15 -21.35
CA CYS A 103 -9.01 -8.88 -22.40
C CYS A 103 -8.00 -9.42 -23.40
N LYS A 104 -8.21 -10.62 -23.95
CA LYS A 104 -7.34 -11.19 -25.01
C LYS A 104 -7.69 -10.64 -26.39
N ASP A 105 -8.95 -10.27 -26.59
CA ASP A 105 -9.50 -9.95 -27.90
C ASP A 105 -9.57 -8.45 -28.17
N CYS A 106 -9.38 -7.60 -27.14
CA CYS A 106 -9.33 -6.14 -27.29
C CYS A 106 -8.42 -5.49 -26.23
N ASP A 107 -8.12 -4.20 -26.39
CA ASP A 107 -7.27 -3.42 -25.46
C ASP A 107 -7.97 -3.04 -24.14
N ALA A 108 -9.13 -3.64 -23.86
CA ALA A 108 -9.85 -3.39 -22.62
C ALA A 108 -9.21 -4.13 -21.44
N SER A 109 -9.23 -3.52 -20.26
CA SER A 109 -8.70 -4.14 -19.06
C SER A 109 -9.46 -3.74 -17.80
N TYR A 110 -9.42 -4.61 -16.80
CA TYR A 110 -10.03 -4.40 -15.49
C TYR A 110 -8.96 -4.31 -14.43
N VAL A 111 -9.07 -3.32 -13.55
CA VAL A 111 -8.23 -3.19 -12.36
C VAL A 111 -9.06 -3.39 -11.11
N GLY A 112 -8.52 -4.17 -10.18
CA GLY A 112 -9.14 -4.30 -8.87
C GLY A 112 -8.11 -4.51 -7.78
N GLN A 113 -8.54 -4.34 -6.53
CA GLN A 113 -7.72 -4.65 -5.36
C GLN A 113 -8.18 -5.90 -4.62
N THR A 114 -7.27 -6.50 -3.86
CA THR A 114 -7.61 -7.58 -2.92
C THR A 114 -6.77 -7.53 -1.65
N LYS A 115 -7.41 -7.70 -0.49
CA LYS A 115 -6.74 -7.97 0.79
C LYS A 115 -6.28 -9.43 0.90
N ARG A 116 -6.97 -10.34 0.22
CA ARG A 116 -6.69 -11.78 0.21
C ARG A 116 -5.64 -12.10 -0.85
N THR A 117 -5.35 -13.38 -1.05
CA THR A 117 -4.45 -13.81 -2.12
C THR A 117 -5.06 -13.49 -3.49
N LEU A 118 -4.22 -13.09 -4.44
CA LEU A 118 -4.66 -12.84 -5.81
C LEU A 118 -5.31 -14.09 -6.43
N LYS A 119 -4.75 -15.28 -6.19
CA LYS A 119 -5.33 -16.57 -6.63
C LYS A 119 -6.80 -16.73 -6.25
N THR A 120 -7.16 -16.35 -5.02
CA THR A 120 -8.54 -16.47 -4.55
C THR A 120 -9.45 -15.48 -5.27
N ARG A 121 -9.00 -14.24 -5.45
CA ARG A 121 -9.79 -13.22 -6.16
C ARG A 121 -10.01 -13.57 -7.64
N VAL A 122 -8.97 -14.07 -8.32
CA VAL A 122 -9.07 -14.55 -9.70
C VAL A 122 -10.04 -15.72 -9.82
N LYS A 123 -10.03 -16.66 -8.86
CA LYS A 123 -10.98 -17.79 -8.84
C LYS A 123 -12.43 -17.33 -8.70
N GLU A 124 -12.69 -16.29 -7.91
CA GLU A 124 -14.03 -15.70 -7.78
C GLU A 124 -14.51 -15.11 -9.08
N HIS A 125 -13.69 -14.30 -9.74
CA HIS A 125 -14.03 -13.74 -11.06
C HIS A 125 -14.33 -14.84 -12.09
N LYS A 126 -13.50 -15.89 -12.15
CA LYS A 126 -13.76 -17.07 -13.00
C LYS A 126 -15.07 -17.79 -12.65
N ASN A 127 -15.46 -17.80 -11.39
CA ASN A 127 -16.73 -18.40 -10.97
C ASN A 127 -17.91 -17.51 -11.32
N ASP A 128 -17.78 -16.20 -11.18
CA ASP A 128 -18.83 -15.23 -11.47
C ASP A 128 -19.14 -15.14 -12.95
N ILE A 129 -18.14 -15.33 -13.82
CA ILE A 129 -18.33 -15.41 -15.27
C ILE A 129 -19.08 -16.68 -15.71
N ARG A 130 -18.94 -17.78 -14.96
CA ARG A 130 -19.66 -19.02 -15.24
C ARG A 130 -21.14 -18.97 -14.85
N LYS A 131 -21.56 -17.94 -14.11
CA LYS A 131 -22.97 -17.73 -13.78
C LYS A 131 -23.66 -17.08 -14.98
N SER A 132 -24.73 -17.69 -15.46
CA SER A 132 -25.55 -17.16 -16.56
C SER A 132 -26.65 -16.21 -16.09
N ASN A 133 -27.00 -16.22 -14.80
CA ASN A 133 -28.17 -15.53 -14.26
C ASN A 133 -27.78 -14.72 -13.01
N GLY A 134 -28.33 -13.50 -12.88
CA GLY A 134 -28.17 -12.63 -11.70
C GLY A 134 -27.45 -11.32 -11.98
N ASN A 135 -26.98 -10.65 -10.93
CA ASN A 135 -26.16 -9.43 -11.04
C ASN A 135 -24.78 -9.81 -11.61
N LEU A 136 -24.57 -9.54 -12.89
CA LEU A 136 -23.33 -9.81 -13.59
C LEU A 136 -22.22 -8.86 -13.13
N SER A 137 -20.98 -9.36 -13.10
CA SER A 137 -19.82 -8.50 -12.94
C SER A 137 -19.50 -7.78 -14.25
N VAL A 138 -18.80 -6.65 -14.20
CA VAL A 138 -18.33 -5.93 -15.41
C VAL A 138 -17.51 -6.82 -16.35
N LEU A 139 -16.78 -7.80 -15.80
CA LEU A 139 -16.06 -8.79 -16.58
C LEU A 139 -17.03 -9.75 -17.29
N SER A 140 -18.06 -10.22 -16.56
CA SER A 140 -19.07 -11.12 -17.12
C SER A 140 -19.87 -10.44 -18.23
N GLU A 141 -20.26 -9.18 -18.03
CA GLU A 141 -20.99 -8.37 -19.00
C GLU A 141 -20.18 -8.17 -20.29
N HIS A 142 -18.92 -7.68 -20.18
CA HIS A 142 -18.02 -7.52 -21.32
C HIS A 142 -17.86 -8.80 -22.14
N ARG A 143 -17.68 -9.93 -21.46
CA ARG A 143 -17.57 -11.24 -22.11
C ARG A 143 -18.86 -11.66 -22.80
N LEU A 144 -20.02 -11.46 -22.18
CA LEU A 144 -21.30 -11.89 -22.75
C LEU A 144 -21.70 -11.04 -23.95
N GLU A 145 -21.45 -9.73 -23.91
CA GLU A 145 -21.82 -8.81 -24.98
C GLU A 145 -20.91 -8.95 -26.21
N LEU A 146 -19.60 -9.09 -26.00
CA LEU A 146 -18.61 -9.07 -27.08
C LEU A 146 -18.08 -10.48 -27.42
N ASN A 147 -18.50 -11.50 -26.68
CA ASN A 147 -17.99 -12.87 -26.80
C ASN A 147 -16.45 -12.96 -26.70
N HIS A 148 -15.86 -12.09 -25.87
CA HIS A 148 -14.43 -12.03 -25.60
C HIS A 148 -14.01 -12.94 -24.43
N GLU A 149 -12.72 -13.27 -24.35
CA GLU A 149 -12.13 -14.00 -23.24
C GLU A 149 -11.03 -13.18 -22.54
N PHE A 150 -10.90 -13.38 -21.23
CA PHE A 150 -9.87 -12.70 -20.43
C PHE A 150 -8.59 -13.52 -20.31
N ASP A 151 -7.47 -12.82 -20.14
CA ASP A 151 -6.20 -13.46 -19.82
C ASP A 151 -6.11 -13.81 -18.33
N TRP A 152 -6.57 -15.02 -18.04
CA TRP A 152 -6.56 -15.57 -16.70
C TRP A 152 -5.22 -16.11 -16.24
N ASP A 153 -4.30 -16.34 -17.17
CA ASP A 153 -3.00 -16.96 -16.90
C ASP A 153 -1.93 -15.86 -16.69
N ASP A 154 -2.06 -14.72 -17.39
CA ASP A 154 -1.22 -13.52 -17.22
C ASP A 154 -1.90 -12.40 -16.41
N VAL A 155 -2.36 -12.71 -15.19
CA VAL A 155 -2.85 -11.66 -14.28
C VAL A 155 -1.68 -10.89 -13.67
N LYS A 156 -1.64 -9.58 -13.95
CA LYS A 156 -0.54 -8.71 -13.54
C LYS A 156 -0.80 -8.10 -12.17
N VAL A 157 0.22 -8.05 -11.32
CA VAL A 157 0.22 -7.21 -10.11
C VAL A 157 0.84 -5.87 -10.50
N VAL A 158 0.06 -4.80 -10.42
CA VAL A 158 0.50 -3.45 -10.80
C VAL A 158 1.04 -2.66 -9.61
N ASP A 159 0.53 -2.94 -8.40
CA ASP A 159 1.00 -2.31 -7.16
C ASP A 159 0.64 -3.18 -5.94
N SER A 160 1.28 -2.94 -4.80
CA SER A 160 1.01 -3.59 -3.52
C SER A 160 1.00 -2.62 -2.36
N GLU A 161 -0.12 -2.57 -1.63
CA GLU A 161 -0.30 -1.67 -0.51
C GLU A 161 -1.05 -2.35 0.63
N ARG A 162 -0.42 -2.42 1.80
CA ARG A 162 -0.98 -3.07 2.99
C ARG A 162 -2.19 -2.33 3.53
N TRP A 163 -2.20 -1.00 3.46
CA TRP A 163 -3.23 -0.17 4.07
C TRP A 163 -4.42 0.03 3.12
N LEU A 164 -5.63 -0.31 3.58
CA LEU A 164 -6.82 -0.28 2.72
C LEU A 164 -7.06 1.10 2.07
N TYR A 165 -6.94 2.17 2.85
CA TYR A 165 -7.17 3.53 2.34
C TYR A 165 -6.20 3.89 1.21
N LYS A 166 -4.90 3.66 1.41
CA LYS A 166 -3.87 3.89 0.40
C LYS A 166 -4.06 2.99 -0.83
N ARG A 167 -4.45 1.73 -0.59
CA ARG A 167 -4.72 0.76 -1.67
C ARG A 167 -5.91 1.17 -2.53
N ARG A 168 -6.96 1.73 -1.94
CA ARG A 168 -8.10 2.28 -2.70
C ARG A 168 -7.65 3.44 -3.58
N ILE A 169 -6.87 4.37 -3.04
CA ILE A 169 -6.31 5.46 -3.84
C ILE A 169 -5.48 4.90 -5.00
N SER A 170 -4.55 3.97 -4.73
CA SER A 170 -3.74 3.32 -5.76
C SER A 170 -4.58 2.63 -6.84
N GLU A 171 -5.62 1.87 -6.46
CA GLU A 171 -6.58 1.26 -7.38
C GLU A 171 -7.24 2.30 -8.29
N MET A 172 -7.72 3.41 -7.72
CA MET A 172 -8.37 4.48 -8.48
C MET A 172 -7.42 5.18 -9.44
N LEU A 173 -6.17 5.42 -9.01
CA LEU A 173 -5.13 5.98 -9.88
C LEU A 173 -4.86 5.02 -11.05
N HIS A 174 -4.71 3.72 -10.77
CA HIS A 174 -4.48 2.72 -11.80
C HIS A 174 -5.66 2.57 -12.77
N ILE A 175 -6.90 2.78 -12.33
CA ILE A 175 -8.09 2.82 -13.20
C ILE A 175 -8.05 4.06 -14.10
N LYS A 176 -7.73 5.24 -13.55
CA LYS A 176 -7.70 6.50 -14.32
C LYS A 176 -6.56 6.56 -15.35
N LEU A 177 -5.44 5.89 -15.08
CA LEU A 177 -4.30 5.82 -15.99
C LEU A 177 -4.51 4.82 -17.15
N GLN A 178 -5.65 4.13 -17.23
CA GLN A 178 -5.92 3.21 -18.34
C GLN A 178 -6.63 3.92 -19.49
N ASN A 179 -6.26 3.55 -20.71
CA ASN A 179 -6.91 4.04 -21.91
C ASN A 179 -8.33 3.48 -22.06
N ASN A 180 -8.51 2.18 -21.80
CA ASN A 180 -9.78 1.47 -21.96
C ASN A 180 -10.08 0.59 -20.73
N SER A 181 -10.57 1.24 -19.67
CA SER A 181 -10.92 0.59 -18.40
C SER A 181 -12.33 0.01 -18.45
N LEU A 182 -12.49 -1.23 -17.99
CA LEU A 182 -13.79 -1.89 -17.76
C LEU A 182 -14.42 -1.54 -16.41
N ASN A 183 -13.70 -0.85 -15.53
CA ASN A 183 -14.22 -0.42 -14.23
C ASN A 183 -15.36 0.59 -14.37
N LEU A 184 -16.25 0.61 -13.38
CA LEU A 184 -17.35 1.57 -13.34
C LEU A 184 -16.80 2.96 -12.98
N GLN A 185 -17.44 4.04 -13.48
CA GLN A 185 -17.03 5.40 -13.12
C GLN A 185 -17.08 5.62 -11.60
N SER A 186 -18.07 5.00 -10.94
CA SER A 186 -18.23 5.02 -9.48
C SER A 186 -17.07 4.42 -8.69
N ASP A 187 -16.26 3.55 -9.32
CA ASP A 187 -15.05 3.01 -8.70
C ASP A 187 -14.00 4.11 -8.45
N THR A 188 -14.15 5.27 -9.09
CA THR A 188 -13.19 6.40 -9.00
C THR A 188 -13.73 7.66 -8.31
N ASP A 189 -14.95 7.65 -7.78
CA ASP A 189 -15.63 8.85 -7.27
C ASP A 189 -14.94 9.51 -6.06
N PHE A 190 -14.29 8.71 -5.22
CA PHE A 190 -13.58 9.22 -4.03
C PHE A 190 -12.22 9.87 -4.36
N LEU A 191 -11.80 9.92 -5.63
CA LEU A 191 -10.52 10.51 -6.01
C LEU A 191 -10.69 12.02 -6.12
N HIS A 192 -9.96 12.77 -5.30
CA HIS A 192 -10.08 14.22 -5.27
C HIS A 192 -9.68 14.83 -6.62
N HIS A 193 -10.42 15.84 -7.08
CA HIS A 193 -10.21 16.47 -8.39
C HIS A 193 -8.79 17.03 -8.59
N SER A 194 -8.10 17.43 -7.51
CA SER A 194 -6.70 17.89 -7.58
C SER A 194 -5.74 16.85 -8.17
N TYR A 195 -6.04 15.55 -8.05
CA TYR A 195 -5.25 14.50 -8.67
C TYR A 195 -5.45 14.44 -10.19
N LEU A 196 -6.64 14.80 -10.69
CA LEU A 196 -6.96 14.68 -12.12
C LEU A 196 -6.06 15.56 -12.99
N SER A 197 -5.82 16.81 -12.55
CA SER A 197 -4.91 17.72 -13.27
C SER A 197 -3.50 17.17 -13.37
N ILE A 198 -3.02 16.48 -12.34
CA ILE A 198 -1.68 15.86 -12.34
C ILE A 198 -1.66 14.64 -13.26
N LEU A 199 -2.69 13.78 -13.18
CA LEU A 199 -2.76 12.56 -13.98
C LEU A 199 -2.87 12.85 -15.48
N ASN A 200 -3.62 13.88 -15.88
CA ASN A 200 -3.75 14.28 -17.27
C ASN A 200 -2.41 14.76 -17.88
N ASN A 201 -1.48 15.26 -17.05
CA ASN A 201 -0.17 15.72 -17.50
C ASN A 201 0.88 14.58 -17.59
N LEU A 202 0.54 13.36 -17.19
CA LEU A 202 1.43 12.19 -17.27
C LEU A 202 1.29 11.43 -18.60
N HIS A 203 0.36 11.84 -19.46
CA HIS A 203 0.09 11.28 -20.79
C HIS A 203 0.74 12.09 -21.91
#